data_AF-A0A8S3VL98-F1
#
_entry.id   AF-A0A8S3VL98-F1
#
_cell.length_a   1.000
_cell.length_b   1.000
_cell.length_c   1.000
_cell.angle_alpha   90.00
_cell.angle_beta   90.00
_cell.angle_gamma   90.00
#
_symmetry.space_group_name_H-M   'P 1'
#
loop_
_entity.id
_entity.type
_entity.pdbx_description
1 polymer ?
#
loop_
_entity_poly.entity_id
_entity_poly.type
_entity_poly.pdbx_seq_one_letter_code
_entity_poly.pdbx_strand_id
1 'polypeptide(L)'
;MTLQTIKHFPYMKVTIGRRNSLRFHNVPLKKTELGSTDDKIVALCKSLLDVNITVDDFDRSHIIGSIKKYGNTQLICRFRNWKIKNSIFQQKRKLKNNPDKTVITEDLTQYRQYLMKRLNDARKRHEIDSFWTMDGRIFAKKTPEATKKFIGGMEDLSELFFSN
;
A
#
# COMPACT_ATOMS: atom_id res chain seq x y z
N MET A 1 -18.64 30.45 9.21
CA MET A 1 -18.27 29.04 8.96
C MET A 1 -17.24 29.01 7.84
N THR A 2 -16.01 28.63 8.16
CA THR A 2 -14.86 28.70 7.25
C THR A 2 -14.91 27.62 6.17
N LEU A 3 -14.59 27.98 4.94
CA LEU A 3 -14.56 27.16 3.71
C LEU A 3 -13.64 25.92 3.76
N GLN A 4 -12.98 25.64 4.88
CA GLN A 4 -12.07 24.50 5.06
C GLN A 4 -12.81 23.17 5.31
N THR A 5 -14.04 23.20 5.85
CA THR A 5 -14.73 21.95 6.24
C THR A 5 -15.26 21.15 5.03
N ILE A 6 -15.49 21.81 3.89
CA ILE A 6 -16.16 21.19 2.73
C ILE A 6 -15.18 20.39 1.84
N LYS A 7 -13.87 20.68 1.86
CA LYS A 7 -12.88 19.95 1.05
C LYS A 7 -12.44 18.59 1.64
N HIS A 8 -12.73 18.32 2.91
CA HIS A 8 -12.29 17.09 3.59
C HIS A 8 -13.22 15.88 3.35
N PHE A 9 -14.50 16.13 3.00
CA PHE A 9 -15.53 15.10 2.87
C PHE A 9 -15.42 14.13 1.66
N PRO A 10 -15.05 14.54 0.43
CA PRO A 10 -14.98 13.60 -0.69
C PRO A 10 -13.81 12.61 -0.59
N TYR A 11 -12.73 12.99 0.11
CA TYR A 11 -11.56 12.13 0.29
C TYR A 11 -11.80 10.95 1.25
N MET A 12 -12.67 11.12 2.24
CA MET A 12 -12.98 10.07 3.22
C MET A 12 -13.76 8.90 2.59
N LYS A 13 -14.75 9.18 1.72
CA LYS A 13 -15.56 8.16 1.04
C LYS A 13 -14.74 7.29 0.06
N VAL A 14 -13.82 7.89 -0.71
CA VAL A 14 -12.98 7.16 -1.68
C VAL A 14 -11.99 6.19 -0.98
N THR A 15 -11.67 6.44 0.28
CA THR A 15 -10.71 5.61 1.05
C THR A 15 -11.32 4.30 1.52
N ILE A 16 -12.62 4.30 1.90
CA ILE A 16 -13.34 3.10 2.35
C ILE A 16 -13.34 2.03 1.26
N GLY A 17 -13.57 2.45 0.00
CA GLY A 17 -13.52 1.56 -1.16
C GLY A 17 -12.13 0.95 -1.43
N ARG A 18 -11.05 1.53 -0.92
CA ARG A 18 -9.68 1.00 -1.10
C ARG A 18 -9.15 0.23 0.10
N ARG A 19 -9.85 0.28 1.24
CA ARG A 19 -9.42 -0.33 2.50
C ARG A 19 -9.22 -1.84 2.42
N ASN A 20 -9.92 -2.52 1.52
CA ASN A 20 -9.78 -3.97 1.32
C ASN A 20 -8.86 -4.31 0.14
N SER A 21 -8.09 -3.36 -0.38
CA SER A 21 -7.28 -3.57 -1.58
C SER A 21 -5.78 -3.48 -1.28
N LEU A 22 -5.02 -4.38 -1.90
CA LEU A 22 -3.55 -4.35 -1.93
C LEU A 22 -3.06 -4.27 -3.37
N ARG A 23 -1.87 -3.69 -3.51
CA ARG A 23 -1.08 -3.73 -4.74
C ARG A 23 0.12 -4.64 -4.52
N PHE A 24 0.29 -5.59 -5.42
CA PHE A 24 1.44 -6.47 -5.48
C PHE A 24 2.31 -5.98 -6.65
N HIS A 25 3.53 -5.59 -6.34
CA HIS A 25 4.51 -5.10 -7.29
C HIS A 25 5.53 -6.19 -7.55
N ASN A 26 6.07 -6.19 -8.77
CA ASN A 26 7.07 -7.16 -9.19
C ASN A 26 6.59 -8.62 -9.02
N VAL A 27 5.39 -8.90 -9.51
CA VAL A 27 4.86 -10.28 -9.56
C VAL A 27 5.33 -10.92 -10.86
N PRO A 28 6.08 -12.04 -10.83
CA PRO A 28 6.49 -12.75 -12.04
C PRO A 28 5.27 -13.37 -12.71
N LEU A 29 4.83 -12.83 -13.84
CA LEU A 29 3.67 -13.31 -14.58
C LEU A 29 3.98 -13.32 -16.08
N LYS A 30 3.83 -14.48 -16.71
CA LYS A 30 3.97 -14.65 -18.15
C LYS A 30 2.67 -14.25 -18.84
N LYS A 31 2.75 -13.81 -20.10
CA LYS A 31 1.56 -13.43 -20.90
C LYS A 31 0.56 -14.59 -21.06
N THR A 32 1.02 -15.83 -20.98
CA THR A 32 0.17 -17.04 -21.02
C THR A 32 -0.61 -17.29 -19.72
N GLU A 33 -0.24 -16.63 -18.61
CA GLU A 33 -0.85 -16.80 -17.28
C GLU A 33 -1.90 -15.72 -16.96
N LEU A 34 -2.39 -15.01 -17.98
CA LEU A 34 -3.24 -13.83 -17.86
C LEU A 34 -4.59 -14.05 -17.16
N GLY A 35 -5.13 -15.28 -17.20
CA GLY A 35 -6.46 -15.61 -16.68
C GLY A 35 -6.54 -15.94 -15.19
N SER A 36 -5.40 -16.03 -14.49
CA SER A 36 -5.32 -16.67 -13.16
C SER A 36 -4.61 -15.76 -12.15
N THR A 37 -5.08 -14.51 -12.07
CA THR A 37 -4.49 -13.53 -11.15
C THR A 37 -4.76 -13.87 -9.68
N ASP A 38 -5.93 -14.44 -9.36
CA ASP A 38 -6.25 -14.92 -8.01
C ASP A 38 -5.35 -16.09 -7.60
N ASP A 39 -5.24 -17.15 -8.41
CA ASP A 39 -4.39 -18.30 -8.05
C ASP A 39 -2.92 -17.91 -7.92
N LYS A 40 -2.46 -16.95 -8.72
CA LYS A 40 -1.10 -16.43 -8.60
C LYS A 40 -0.87 -15.78 -7.24
N ILE A 41 -1.83 -15.01 -6.75
CA ILE A 41 -1.75 -14.36 -5.43
C ILE A 41 -1.90 -15.39 -4.31
N VAL A 42 -2.78 -16.39 -4.46
CA VAL A 42 -2.88 -17.53 -3.53
C VAL A 42 -1.53 -18.23 -3.39
N ALA A 43 -0.90 -18.59 -4.52
CA ALA A 43 0.40 -19.24 -4.54
C ALA A 43 1.49 -18.37 -3.90
N LEU A 44 1.49 -17.06 -4.17
CA LEU A 44 2.43 -16.10 -3.59
C LEU A 44 2.24 -15.97 -2.07
N CYS A 45 1.00 -15.82 -1.61
CA CYS A 45 0.68 -15.71 -0.18
C CYS A 45 1.07 -16.98 0.58
N LYS A 46 0.83 -18.16 0.00
CA LYS A 46 1.26 -19.43 0.59
C LYS A 46 2.78 -19.56 0.64
N SER A 47 3.45 -19.35 -0.50
CA SER A 47 4.90 -19.60 -0.62
C SER A 47 5.79 -18.55 0.06
N LEU A 48 5.45 -17.27 -0.03
CA LEU A 48 6.31 -16.18 0.43
C LEU A 48 5.89 -15.56 1.76
N LEU A 49 4.60 -15.67 2.12
CA LEU A 49 4.05 -15.02 3.32
C LEU A 49 3.62 -16.02 4.39
N ASP A 50 3.49 -17.30 4.03
CA ASP A 50 2.91 -18.35 4.89
C ASP A 50 1.51 -17.90 5.38
N VAL A 51 0.69 -17.50 4.42
CA VAL A 51 -0.70 -17.10 4.61
C VAL A 51 -1.57 -17.93 3.68
N ASN A 52 -2.42 -18.76 4.27
CA ASN A 52 -3.36 -19.60 3.53
C ASN A 52 -4.64 -18.81 3.23
N ILE A 53 -4.88 -18.59 1.94
CA ILE A 53 -6.09 -17.97 1.39
C ILE A 53 -6.57 -18.81 0.20
N THR A 54 -7.82 -18.60 -0.20
CA THR A 54 -8.48 -19.29 -1.32
C THR A 54 -8.97 -18.27 -2.35
N VAL A 55 -9.36 -18.72 -3.53
CA VAL A 55 -9.97 -17.83 -4.55
C VAL A 55 -11.26 -17.17 -4.06
N ASP A 56 -11.97 -17.79 -3.12
CA ASP A 56 -13.18 -17.23 -2.49
C ASP A 56 -12.90 -16.03 -1.56
N ASP A 57 -11.65 -15.78 -1.21
CA ASP A 57 -11.26 -14.63 -0.41
C ASP A 57 -11.17 -13.33 -1.22
N PHE A 58 -11.25 -13.43 -2.55
CA PHE A 58 -11.18 -12.32 -3.48
C PHE A 58 -12.56 -11.82 -3.88
N ASP A 59 -12.67 -10.50 -4.01
CA ASP A 59 -13.78 -9.84 -4.70
C ASP A 59 -13.42 -9.68 -6.19
N ARG A 60 -12.18 -9.22 -6.45
CA ARG A 60 -11.60 -9.15 -7.79
C ARG A 60 -10.09 -8.99 -7.72
N SER A 61 -9.39 -9.50 -8.72
CA SER A 61 -8.02 -9.09 -9.01
C SER A 61 -7.79 -8.87 -10.50
N HIS A 62 -6.80 -8.04 -10.82
CA HIS A 62 -6.40 -7.79 -12.20
C HIS A 62 -5.00 -7.15 -12.26
N ILE A 63 -4.42 -7.19 -13.45
CA ILE A 63 -3.17 -6.50 -13.77
C ILE A 63 -3.44 -5.00 -13.90
N ILE A 64 -2.54 -4.19 -13.35
CA ILE A 64 -2.49 -2.75 -13.59
C ILE A 64 -1.29 -2.43 -14.50
N GLY A 65 -1.56 -1.66 -15.56
CA GLY A 65 -0.57 -1.25 -16.53
C GLY A 65 -0.26 -2.35 -17.54
N SER A 66 0.89 -2.23 -18.22
CA SER A 66 1.27 -3.15 -19.29
C SER A 66 2.14 -4.29 -18.76
N ILE A 67 1.89 -5.51 -19.25
CA ILE A 67 2.77 -6.66 -19.01
C ILE A 67 4.11 -6.38 -19.67
N LYS A 68 5.18 -6.37 -18.88
CA LYS A 68 6.52 -6.18 -19.43
C LYS A 68 6.99 -7.46 -20.12
N LYS A 69 7.56 -7.33 -21.32
CA LYS A 69 8.04 -8.44 -22.18
C LYS A 69 8.94 -9.46 -21.44
N TYR A 70 9.64 -9.02 -20.40
CA TYR A 70 10.54 -9.83 -19.57
C TYR A 70 10.35 -9.65 -18.06
N GLY A 71 9.16 -9.23 -17.58
CA GLY A 71 9.11 -8.70 -16.22
C GLY A 71 7.77 -8.80 -15.49
N ASN A 72 7.89 -9.16 -14.22
CA ASN A 72 7.43 -8.38 -13.07
C ASN A 72 6.31 -7.38 -13.40
N THR A 73 5.08 -7.84 -13.23
CA THR A 73 3.86 -7.05 -13.39
C THR A 73 3.39 -6.46 -12.07
N GLN A 74 2.45 -5.52 -12.15
CA GLN A 74 1.74 -5.02 -10.98
C GLN A 74 0.32 -5.59 -10.99
N LEU A 75 -0.08 -6.20 -9.88
CA LEU A 75 -1.45 -6.67 -9.64
C LEU A 75 -2.12 -5.77 -8.60
N ILE A 76 -3.42 -5.56 -8.76
CA ILE A 76 -4.29 -5.06 -7.70
C ILE A 76 -5.29 -6.15 -7.34
N CYS A 77 -5.47 -6.34 -6.04
CA CYS A 77 -6.37 -7.34 -5.50
C CYS A 77 -7.26 -6.66 -4.49
N ARG A 78 -8.57 -6.86 -4.63
CA ARG A 78 -9.56 -6.49 -3.62
C ARG A 78 -10.03 -7.78 -2.95
N PHE A 79 -9.92 -7.81 -1.63
CA PHE A 79 -10.34 -8.93 -0.80
C PHE A 79 -11.78 -8.71 -0.32
N ARG A 80 -12.52 -9.82 -0.09
CA ARG A 80 -13.90 -9.75 0.40
C ARG A 80 -13.99 -9.10 1.77
N ASN A 81 -13.00 -9.30 2.63
CA ASN A 81 -12.96 -8.68 3.94
C ASN A 81 -11.59 -8.09 4.30
N TRP A 82 -11.63 -7.13 5.22
CA TRP A 82 -10.45 -6.43 5.71
C TRP A 82 -9.49 -7.34 6.48
N LYS A 83 -9.99 -8.37 7.18
CA LYS A 83 -9.16 -9.26 8.01
C LYS A 83 -8.17 -10.05 7.14
N ILE A 84 -8.62 -10.56 6.00
CA ILE A 84 -7.76 -11.23 4.99
C ILE A 84 -6.71 -10.27 4.46
N LYS A 85 -7.13 -9.06 4.03
CA LYS A 85 -6.18 -8.04 3.58
C LYS A 85 -5.11 -7.79 4.64
N ASN A 86 -5.52 -7.64 5.90
CA ASN A 86 -4.63 -7.30 6.99
C ASN A 86 -3.67 -8.45 7.33
N SER A 87 -4.13 -9.71 7.33
CA SER A 87 -3.25 -10.87 7.58
C SER A 87 -2.12 -10.95 6.54
N ILE A 88 -2.44 -10.72 5.26
CA ILE A 88 -1.44 -10.63 4.18
C ILE A 88 -0.49 -9.45 4.41
N PHE A 89 -1.04 -8.26 4.65
CA PHE A 89 -0.24 -7.03 4.73
C PHE A 89 0.76 -7.03 5.89
N GLN A 90 0.40 -7.61 7.05
CA GLN A 90 1.31 -7.69 8.21
C GLN A 90 2.51 -8.61 7.95
N GLN A 91 2.36 -9.59 7.07
CA GLN A 91 3.41 -10.54 6.73
C GLN A 91 4.34 -10.04 5.61
N LYS A 92 4.06 -8.88 4.99
CA LYS A 92 4.87 -8.32 3.89
C LYS A 92 6.37 -8.18 4.20
N ARG A 93 6.74 -8.09 5.48
CA ARG A 93 8.14 -8.05 5.93
C ARG A 93 8.94 -9.29 5.51
N LYS A 94 8.28 -10.44 5.33
CA LYS A 94 8.88 -11.69 4.83
C LYS A 94 9.41 -11.56 3.40
N LEU A 95 8.94 -10.56 2.64
CA LEU A 95 9.38 -10.32 1.27
C LEU A 95 10.72 -9.58 1.14
N LYS A 96 11.32 -9.09 2.25
CA LYS A 96 12.50 -8.20 2.19
C LYS A 96 13.66 -8.75 1.34
N ASN A 97 13.84 -10.06 1.32
CA ASN A 97 14.95 -10.73 0.63
C ASN A 97 14.46 -11.69 -0.47
N ASN A 98 13.23 -11.55 -0.96
CA ASN A 98 12.74 -12.46 -1.99
C ASN A 98 13.44 -12.18 -3.35
N PRO A 99 13.77 -13.22 -4.15
CA PRO A 99 14.51 -13.06 -5.40
C PRO A 99 13.86 -12.10 -6.40
N ASP A 100 12.53 -12.15 -6.50
CA ASP A 100 11.75 -11.35 -7.45
C ASP A 100 11.56 -9.89 -7.01
N LYS A 101 12.04 -9.52 -5.82
CA LYS A 101 11.89 -8.19 -5.20
C LYS A 101 10.43 -7.75 -5.18
N THR A 102 9.55 -8.69 -4.84
CA THR A 102 8.11 -8.48 -4.73
C THR A 102 7.85 -7.54 -3.56
N VAL A 103 7.02 -6.53 -3.80
CA VAL A 103 6.63 -5.57 -2.76
C VAL A 103 5.12 -5.52 -2.67
N ILE A 104 4.59 -5.43 -1.45
CA ILE A 104 3.15 -5.25 -1.21
C ILE A 104 2.91 -3.88 -0.59
N THR A 105 2.02 -3.10 -1.19
CA THR A 105 1.58 -1.80 -0.67
C THR A 105 0.05 -1.76 -0.55
N GLU A 106 -0.47 -0.89 0.31
CA GLU A 106 -1.90 -0.58 0.28
C GLU A 106 -2.26 0.13 -1.03
N ASP A 107 -3.50 -0.04 -1.51
CA ASP A 107 -4.01 0.80 -2.59
C ASP A 107 -4.42 2.16 -2.01
N LEU A 108 -3.59 3.18 -2.22
CA LEU A 108 -3.85 4.54 -1.75
C LEU A 108 -4.45 5.41 -2.85
N THR A 109 -5.20 6.44 -2.46
CA THR A 109 -5.63 7.50 -3.38
C THR A 109 -4.43 8.26 -3.92
N GLN A 110 -4.55 8.90 -5.10
CA GLN A 110 -3.46 9.70 -5.69
C GLN A 110 -2.90 10.75 -4.71
N TYR A 111 -3.78 11.44 -3.98
CA TYR A 111 -3.37 12.41 -2.97
C TYR A 111 -2.52 11.77 -1.85
N ARG A 112 -2.92 10.59 -1.35
CA ARG A 112 -2.13 9.87 -0.33
C ARG A 112 -0.81 9.33 -0.87
N GLN A 113 -0.78 8.89 -2.14
CA GLN A 113 0.47 8.52 -2.81
C GLN A 113 1.40 9.72 -2.92
N TYR A 114 0.86 10.92 -3.19
CA TYR A 114 1.62 12.17 -3.17
C TYR A 114 2.22 12.47 -1.79
N LEU A 115 1.44 12.36 -0.71
CA LEU A 115 1.97 12.50 0.66
C LEU A 115 3.09 11.49 0.95
N MET A 116 2.92 10.22 0.56
CA MET A 116 3.95 9.19 0.70
C MET A 116 5.24 9.53 -0.07
N LYS A 117 5.12 10.11 -1.27
CA LYS A 117 6.29 10.56 -2.04
C LYS A 117 7.04 11.66 -1.29
N ARG A 118 6.33 12.66 -0.75
CA ARG A 118 6.92 13.75 0.05
C ARG A 118 7.66 13.22 1.28
N LEU A 119 7.07 12.26 2.00
CA LEU A 119 7.72 11.60 3.14
C LEU A 119 8.95 10.81 2.73
N ASN A 120 8.91 10.12 1.59
CA ASN A 120 10.07 9.40 1.08
C ASN A 120 11.22 10.34 0.73
N ASP A 121 10.92 11.49 0.12
CA ASP A 121 11.92 12.50 -0.19
C ASP A 121 12.51 13.11 1.10
N ALA A 122 11.68 13.39 2.10
CA ALA A 122 12.12 13.85 3.42
C ALA A 122 13.03 12.82 4.12
N ARG A 123 12.67 11.53 4.08
CA ARG A 123 13.49 10.44 4.65
C ARG A 123 14.85 10.33 3.96
N LYS A 124 14.90 10.51 2.63
CA LYS A 124 16.18 10.54 1.88
C LYS A 124 17.06 11.72 2.25
N ARG A 125 16.44 12.84 2.66
CA ARG A 125 17.14 14.03 3.17
C ARG A 125 17.42 13.96 4.67
N HIS A 126 17.14 12.82 5.32
CA HIS A 126 17.29 12.63 6.77
C HIS A 126 16.47 13.62 7.63
N GLU A 127 15.39 14.18 7.08
CA GLU A 127 14.49 15.10 7.80
C GLU A 127 13.48 14.35 8.68
N ILE A 128 13.24 13.07 8.38
CA ILE A 128 12.42 12.14 9.16
C ILE A 128 13.11 10.78 9.24
N ASP A 129 12.88 10.07 10.32
CA ASP A 129 13.37 8.70 10.53
C ASP A 129 12.58 7.68 9.69
N SER A 130 11.27 7.63 9.88
CA SER A 130 10.45 6.56 9.32
C SER A 130 9.02 7.01 9.00
N PHE A 131 8.40 6.30 8.07
CA PHE A 131 6.98 6.46 7.75
C PHE A 131 6.41 5.14 7.23
N TRP A 132 5.11 4.94 7.45
CA TRP A 132 4.42 3.73 7.04
C TRP A 132 2.93 3.99 6.87
N THR A 133 2.25 3.04 6.26
CA THR A 133 0.79 3.06 6.15
C THR A 133 0.19 1.96 7.01
N MET A 134 -1.02 2.22 7.49
CA MET A 134 -1.84 1.27 8.22
C MET A 134 -3.30 1.62 7.97
N ASP A 135 -4.03 0.73 7.29
CA ASP A 135 -5.44 0.91 6.95
C ASP A 135 -5.72 2.17 6.13
N GLY A 136 -4.83 2.45 5.16
CA GLY A 136 -4.94 3.63 4.30
C GLY A 136 -4.64 4.95 5.01
N ARG A 137 -4.28 4.91 6.31
CA ARG A 137 -3.74 6.06 7.05
C ARG A 137 -2.23 6.07 6.92
N ILE A 138 -1.65 7.26 6.89
CA ILE A 138 -0.21 7.47 6.79
C ILE A 138 0.27 7.94 8.16
N PHE A 139 1.38 7.37 8.61
CA PHE A 139 2.06 7.77 9.84
C PHE A 139 3.53 8.02 9.57
N ALA A 140 4.13 8.94 10.32
CA ALA A 140 5.56 9.23 10.26
C ALA A 140 6.13 9.52 11.64
N LYS A 141 7.44 9.31 11.79
CA LYS A 141 8.24 9.68 12.96
C LYS A 141 9.42 10.53 12.50
N LYS A 142 9.67 11.64 13.20
CA LYS A 142 10.81 12.50 12.92
C LYS A 142 12.12 11.89 13.42
N THR A 143 12.09 11.31 14.61
CA THR A 143 13.20 10.54 15.21
C THR A 143 12.68 9.18 15.69
N PRO A 144 13.55 8.19 15.96
CA PRO A 144 13.12 6.88 16.46
C PRO A 144 12.27 6.96 17.74
N GLU A 145 12.60 7.89 18.65
CA GLU A 145 11.96 8.11 19.95
C GLU A 145 10.66 8.93 19.82
N ALA A 146 10.49 9.69 18.74
CA ALA A 146 9.31 10.53 18.55
C ALA A 146 8.02 9.71 18.54
N THR A 147 6.94 10.30 19.04
CA THR A 147 5.60 9.74 18.86
C THR A 147 5.23 9.76 17.38
N LYS A 148 4.59 8.70 16.89
CA LYS A 148 4.10 8.66 15.51
C LYS A 148 3.08 9.78 15.29
N LYS A 149 3.24 10.54 14.21
CA LYS A 149 2.29 11.56 13.78
C LYS A 149 1.42 11.01 12.65
N PHE A 150 0.12 11.24 12.72
CA PHE A 150 -0.80 10.97 11.61
C PHE A 150 -0.64 12.05 10.53
N ILE A 151 -0.56 11.63 9.26
CA ILE A 151 -0.43 12.52 8.11
C ILE A 151 -1.70 12.40 7.27
N GLY A 152 -2.65 13.29 7.53
CA GLY A 152 -3.92 13.39 6.80
C GLY A 152 -3.85 14.35 5.61
N GLY A 153 -2.98 15.36 5.68
CA GLY A 153 -2.85 16.39 4.66
C GLY A 153 -1.45 17.02 4.58
N MET A 154 -1.39 18.14 3.86
CA MET A 154 -0.15 18.90 3.67
C MET A 154 0.24 19.67 4.92
N GLU A 155 -0.74 20.09 5.70
CA GLU A 155 -0.58 20.79 6.97
C GLU A 155 0.21 19.90 7.96
N ASP A 156 -0.17 18.63 8.08
CA ASP A 156 0.53 17.67 8.94
C ASP A 156 1.99 17.44 8.53
N LEU A 157 2.27 17.46 7.20
CA LEU A 157 3.63 17.37 6.68
C LEU A 157 4.46 18.59 7.04
N SER A 158 3.92 19.79 6.83
CA SER A 158 4.60 21.04 7.19
C SER A 158 4.93 21.05 8.68
N GLU A 159 3.96 20.75 9.53
CA GLU A 159 4.21 20.69 10.97
C GLU A 159 5.24 19.61 11.34
N LEU A 160 5.27 18.45 10.66
CA LEU A 160 6.29 17.42 10.91
C LEU A 160 7.70 17.91 10.54
N PHE A 161 7.84 18.64 9.43
CA PHE A 161 9.13 19.11 8.95
C PHE A 161 9.67 20.27 9.79
N PHE A 162 8.78 21.19 10.21
CA PHE A 162 9.15 22.42 10.92
C PHE A 162 8.99 22.34 12.45
N SER A 163 8.54 21.23 13.03
CA SER A 163 8.57 21.06 14.48
C SER A 163 10.02 21.00 14.97
N ASN A 164 10.42 21.89 15.89
CA ASN A 164 11.74 21.86 16.52
C ASN A 164 12.00 20.54 17.24
#